data_AF-A0A8J5UY81-F1
#
_entry.id   AF-A0A8J5UY81-F1
#
_cell.length_a   1.000
_cell.length_b   1.000
_cell.length_c   1.000
_cell.angle_alpha   90.00
_cell.angle_beta   90.00
_cell.angle_gamma   90.00
#
_symmetry.space_group_name_H-M   'P 1'
#
loop_
_entity.id
_entity.type
_entity.pdbx_description
1 polymer ?
#
loop_
_entity_poly.entity_id
_entity_poly.type
_entity_poly.pdbx_seq_one_letter_code
_entity_poly.pdbx_strand_id
1 'polypeptide(L)'
;MSPVRYNVVPKALYSGSKLVTNEKGIVSVDESSAKKVNADSEVYLPTWNKNEHYEPYKFHEHHDPALRADKELSNLLPKDAEIEVNNLSPKLGTEISGVQLSELTDAGKDELALLASQRGVLVFRDQDFISKGPKYLTEYTKHFGNVHIHPTSGAPKDVPDVHVVLSGDTKEDVFAKRTNLVQFHSDVSYELQPTAVSFLAVTNIPTSGGGDTVFANNVEAYNRLSPLFKERLQGLEAVHSAVEQANFSIVKGGVVKRAPVENHHPVVRQTPSGQKVLYINKGFTRSIVGYKQEESEYLLNFLIDHIYKSHDLQIRVNWKPNTVVVFDNRIVSHSAILDFDTSDPRLIIRVAAQGERPVADLKDLNKPDENRVFEGPEYLGNRV
;
A
#
# COMPACT_ATOMS: atom_id res chain seq x y z
N MET A 1 25.95 -21.39 -17.45
CA MET A 1 26.05 -21.29 -15.98
C MET A 1 26.77 -19.99 -15.65
N SER A 2 26.04 -18.96 -15.24
CA SER A 2 26.61 -17.69 -14.81
C SER A 2 26.66 -17.69 -13.27
N PRO A 3 27.76 -17.29 -12.63
CA PRO A 3 27.93 -17.43 -11.19
C PRO A 3 26.90 -16.57 -10.44
N VAL A 4 26.23 -17.21 -9.49
CA VAL A 4 25.29 -16.63 -8.53
C VAL A 4 25.93 -15.44 -7.84
N ARG A 5 25.67 -14.22 -8.35
CA ARG A 5 26.20 -12.98 -7.79
C ARG A 5 25.33 -12.41 -6.67
N TYR A 6 24.83 -13.24 -5.74
CA TYR A 6 24.34 -12.76 -4.44
C TYR A 6 24.53 -13.82 -3.34
N ASN A 7 25.76 -14.32 -3.16
CA ASN A 7 26.16 -15.17 -2.02
C ASN A 7 26.45 -14.38 -0.73
N VAL A 8 26.00 -13.12 -0.65
CA VAL A 8 26.02 -12.36 0.60
C VAL A 8 24.61 -11.87 0.83
N VAL A 9 23.87 -12.61 1.65
CA VAL A 9 22.56 -12.22 2.19
C VAL A 9 22.73 -10.83 2.83
N PRO A 10 22.07 -9.78 2.32
CA PRO A 10 21.89 -8.59 3.11
C PRO A 10 20.96 -8.97 4.27
N LYS A 11 21.49 -9.06 5.49
CA LYS A 11 20.69 -8.91 6.71
C LYS A 11 20.14 -7.49 6.70
N ALA A 12 19.01 -7.24 6.04
CA ALA A 12 18.32 -5.96 6.19
C ALA A 12 16.97 -5.92 5.45
N LEU A 13 15.89 -5.52 6.13
CA LEU A 13 14.46 -5.48 5.75
C LEU A 13 13.67 -6.80 5.88
N TYR A 14 13.56 -7.30 7.11
CA TYR A 14 12.29 -7.37 7.84
C TYR A 14 12.66 -7.18 9.31
N SER A 15 12.24 -6.04 9.88
CA SER A 15 12.57 -5.53 11.22
C SER A 15 14.07 -5.48 11.55
N GLY A 16 14.59 -4.31 11.91
CA GLY A 16 15.83 -4.28 12.67
C GLY A 16 15.62 -4.80 14.11
N SER A 17 14.45 -5.36 14.43
CA SER A 17 14.16 -6.00 15.70
C SER A 17 14.74 -7.39 15.81
N LYS A 18 15.05 -7.79 17.05
CA LYS A 18 15.41 -9.17 17.35
C LYS A 18 14.15 -10.02 17.22
N LEU A 19 14.31 -11.19 16.62
CA LEU A 19 13.25 -12.15 16.40
C LEU A 19 13.55 -13.43 17.17
N VAL A 20 12.51 -14.07 17.70
CA VAL A 20 12.56 -15.38 18.35
C VAL A 20 11.61 -16.34 17.64
N THR A 21 11.96 -17.61 17.62
CA THR A 21 11.13 -18.68 17.04
C THR A 21 10.71 -19.62 18.15
N ASN A 22 9.41 -19.87 18.28
CA ASN A 22 8.90 -20.82 19.28
C ASN A 22 8.96 -22.27 18.77
N GLU A 23 8.61 -23.23 19.63
CA GLU A 23 8.62 -24.67 19.33
C GLU A 23 7.71 -25.06 18.14
N LYS A 24 6.71 -24.24 17.82
CA LYS A 24 5.80 -24.42 16.68
C LYS A 24 6.32 -23.80 15.38
N GLY A 25 7.53 -23.23 15.39
CA GLY A 25 8.12 -22.56 14.23
C GLY A 25 7.54 -21.18 13.94
N ILE A 26 6.76 -20.60 14.85
CA ILE A 26 6.22 -19.24 14.71
C ILE A 26 7.30 -18.25 15.13
N VAL A 27 7.60 -17.31 14.25
CA VAL A 27 8.53 -16.22 14.52
C VAL A 27 7.77 -15.04 15.12
N SER A 28 8.33 -14.39 16.14
CA SER A 28 7.79 -13.18 16.76
C SER A 28 8.91 -12.22 17.15
N VAL A 29 8.54 -10.98 17.46
CA VAL A 29 9.46 -9.98 18.04
C VAL A 29 9.90 -10.43 19.43
N ASP A 30 11.20 -10.31 19.74
CA ASP A 30 11.74 -10.64 21.07
C ASP A 30 11.28 -9.63 22.13
N GLU A 31 11.32 -10.03 23.40
CA GLU A 31 10.89 -9.19 24.51
C GLU A 31 11.68 -7.88 24.62
N SER A 32 12.99 -7.90 24.33
CA SER A 32 13.83 -6.70 24.41
C SER A 32 13.50 -5.65 23.35
N SER A 33 13.10 -6.11 22.16
CA SER A 33 12.60 -5.31 21.05
C SER A 33 11.16 -4.85 21.28
N ALA A 34 10.31 -5.72 21.81
CA ALA A 34 8.91 -5.41 22.13
C ALA A 34 8.81 -4.27 23.15
N LYS A 35 9.66 -4.24 24.18
CA LYS A 35 9.69 -3.16 25.19
C LYS A 35 10.03 -1.76 24.62
N LYS A 36 10.48 -1.67 23.38
CA LYS A 36 10.77 -0.39 22.71
C LYS A 36 9.57 0.19 21.97
N VAL A 37 8.53 -0.63 21.71
CA VAL A 37 7.28 -0.12 21.13
C VAL A 37 6.37 0.44 22.22
N ASN A 38 5.38 1.25 21.85
CA ASN A 38 4.42 1.77 22.82
C ASN A 38 3.59 0.63 23.40
N ALA A 39 3.28 0.68 24.70
CA ALA A 39 2.55 -0.39 25.40
C ALA A 39 1.21 -0.72 24.72
N ASP A 40 0.43 0.30 24.34
CA ASP A 40 -0.86 0.12 23.66
C ASP A 40 -0.73 -0.49 22.25
N SER A 41 0.50 -0.56 21.72
CA SER A 41 0.81 -1.08 20.40
C SER A 41 1.38 -2.50 20.43
N GLU A 42 1.68 -3.06 21.61
CA GLU A 42 2.20 -4.43 21.74
C GLU A 42 1.27 -5.47 21.13
N VAL A 43 -0.05 -5.25 21.21
CA VAL A 43 -1.08 -6.12 20.63
C VAL A 43 -0.97 -6.25 19.12
N TYR A 44 -0.28 -5.31 18.46
CA TYR A 44 -0.04 -5.31 17.02
C TYR A 44 1.32 -5.88 16.63
N LEU A 45 2.15 -6.32 17.58
CA LEU A 45 3.44 -6.88 17.22
C LEU A 45 3.28 -8.07 16.28
N PRO A 46 4.01 -8.08 15.15
CA PRO A 46 3.82 -9.08 14.13
C PRO A 46 4.32 -10.45 14.59
N THR A 47 3.58 -11.46 14.13
CA THR A 47 3.99 -12.85 14.11
C THR A 47 4.06 -13.34 12.67
N TRP A 48 4.94 -14.31 12.42
CA TRP A 48 5.10 -14.93 11.12
C TRP A 48 5.02 -16.44 11.28
N ASN A 49 4.01 -17.05 10.66
CA ASN A 49 3.82 -18.50 10.65
C ASN A 49 4.16 -19.06 9.27
N LYS A 50 5.22 -19.88 9.18
CA LYS A 50 5.65 -20.50 7.91
C LYS A 50 4.70 -21.58 7.38
N ASN A 51 3.82 -22.10 8.24
CA ASN A 51 2.83 -23.11 7.89
C ASN A 51 1.48 -22.48 7.49
N GLU A 52 1.38 -21.15 7.52
CA GLU A 52 0.18 -20.42 7.13
C GLU A 52 0.13 -20.29 5.60
N HIS A 53 -0.94 -20.80 5.01
CA HIS A 53 -1.15 -20.79 3.57
C HIS A 53 -2.56 -20.31 3.24
N TYR A 54 -2.65 -19.46 2.23
CA TYR A 54 -3.88 -18.87 1.71
C TYR A 54 -3.98 -19.18 0.23
N GLU A 55 -5.19 -19.51 -0.20
CA GLU A 55 -5.54 -19.57 -1.61
C GLU A 55 -5.42 -18.19 -2.26
N PRO A 56 -5.21 -18.14 -3.59
CA PRO A 56 -5.33 -16.92 -4.35
C PRO A 56 -6.70 -16.27 -4.18
N TYR A 57 -6.72 -14.95 -4.25
CA TYR A 57 -7.98 -14.24 -4.33
C TYR A 57 -8.72 -14.60 -5.61
N LYS A 58 -10.02 -14.89 -5.46
CA LYS A 58 -10.94 -15.06 -6.56
C LYS A 58 -11.68 -13.76 -6.83
N PHE A 59 -12.13 -13.61 -8.07
CA PHE A 59 -12.98 -12.51 -8.45
C PHE A 59 -14.23 -12.46 -7.55
N HIS A 60 -14.63 -11.25 -7.16
CA HIS A 60 -15.89 -10.93 -6.51
C HIS A 60 -16.38 -9.57 -6.98
N GLU A 61 -17.70 -9.38 -7.04
CA GLU A 61 -18.26 -8.07 -7.32
C GLU A 61 -17.89 -7.07 -6.23
N HIS A 62 -17.51 -5.87 -6.63
CA HIS A 62 -17.19 -4.77 -5.74
C HIS A 62 -18.17 -3.61 -5.94
N HIS A 63 -18.73 -3.12 -4.85
CA HIS A 63 -19.60 -1.95 -4.82
C HIS A 63 -18.93 -0.84 -4.00
N ASP A 64 -18.38 0.14 -4.72
CA ASP A 64 -17.59 1.21 -4.13
C ASP A 64 -18.43 2.06 -3.14
N PRO A 65 -18.01 2.18 -1.87
CA PRO A 65 -18.63 3.05 -0.87
C PRO A 65 -18.76 4.51 -1.30
N ALA A 66 -17.79 5.04 -2.06
CA ALA A 66 -17.81 6.41 -2.53
C ALA A 66 -19.04 6.72 -3.41
N LEU A 67 -19.59 5.71 -4.10
CA LEU A 67 -20.77 5.88 -4.96
C LEU A 67 -22.09 5.91 -4.17
N ARG A 68 -22.08 5.50 -2.89
CA ARG A 68 -23.25 5.54 -1.99
C ARG A 68 -23.30 6.81 -1.14
N ALA A 69 -22.16 7.49 -1.00
CA ALA A 69 -21.98 8.64 -0.13
C ALA A 69 -22.89 9.83 -0.48
N ASP A 70 -23.26 10.59 0.55
CA ASP A 70 -23.79 11.94 0.36
C ASP A 70 -22.66 12.85 -0.14
N LYS A 71 -22.93 13.59 -1.21
CA LYS A 71 -21.96 14.49 -1.84
C LYS A 71 -21.69 15.74 -1.00
N GLU A 72 -22.60 16.08 -0.09
CA GLU A 72 -22.44 17.19 0.83
C GLU A 72 -21.51 16.86 2.01
N LEU A 73 -21.10 15.58 2.16
CA LEU A 73 -20.20 15.10 3.21
C LEU A 73 -20.70 15.45 4.63
N SER A 74 -22.02 15.44 4.84
CA SER A 74 -22.64 15.96 6.06
C SER A 74 -22.46 15.06 7.28
N ASN A 75 -22.16 13.77 7.08
CA ASN A 75 -21.89 12.81 8.15
C ASN A 75 -20.40 12.76 8.54
N LEU A 76 -19.49 13.14 7.64
CA LEU A 76 -18.05 13.23 7.85
C LEU A 76 -17.65 14.63 8.32
N LEU A 77 -18.25 15.66 7.73
CA LEU A 77 -17.95 17.09 7.96
C LEU A 77 -19.23 17.86 8.33
N PRO A 78 -19.91 17.51 9.45
CA PRO A 78 -21.10 18.22 9.89
C PRO A 78 -20.84 19.71 10.13
N LYS A 79 -21.74 20.56 9.64
CA LYS A 79 -21.61 22.04 9.70
C LYS A 79 -21.66 22.60 11.12
N ASP A 80 -22.27 21.87 12.05
CA ASP A 80 -22.44 22.28 13.44
C ASP A 80 -21.31 21.80 14.37
N ALA A 81 -20.27 21.14 13.82
CA ALA A 81 -19.12 20.67 14.58
C ALA A 81 -17.88 21.55 14.35
N GLU A 82 -17.00 21.60 15.35
CA GLU A 82 -15.70 22.25 15.25
C GLU A 82 -14.73 21.34 14.47
N ILE A 83 -14.75 21.44 13.13
CA ILE A 83 -13.91 20.67 12.22
C ILE A 83 -13.05 21.62 11.40
N GLU A 84 -11.74 21.39 11.34
CA GLU A 84 -10.84 22.11 10.44
C GLU A 84 -10.42 21.21 9.27
N VAL A 85 -10.45 21.78 8.07
CA VAL A 85 -10.09 21.08 6.83
C VAL A 85 -8.98 21.87 6.14
N ASN A 86 -7.79 21.28 6.06
CA ASN A 86 -6.61 21.90 5.47
C ASN A 86 -6.08 21.09 4.28
N ASN A 87 -6.15 21.65 3.07
CA ASN A 87 -5.61 20.99 1.89
C ASN A 87 -4.07 21.04 1.89
N LEU A 88 -3.42 19.88 1.82
CA LEU A 88 -1.96 19.77 1.82
C LEU A 88 -1.33 20.21 0.48
N SER A 89 -2.09 20.05 -0.61
CA SER A 89 -1.79 20.62 -1.92
C SER A 89 -3.09 20.90 -2.68
N PRO A 90 -3.04 21.65 -3.81
CA PRO A 90 -4.26 21.97 -4.56
C PRO A 90 -5.07 20.73 -5.01
N LYS A 91 -4.38 19.64 -5.41
CA LYS A 91 -5.02 18.47 -6.05
C LYS A 91 -4.81 17.14 -5.29
N LEU A 92 -4.08 17.13 -4.19
CA LEU A 92 -3.75 15.92 -3.43
C LEU A 92 -3.63 16.25 -1.95
N GLY A 93 -4.21 15.42 -1.09
CA GLY A 93 -4.01 15.54 0.35
C GLY A 93 -4.96 16.53 1.01
N THR A 94 -5.56 16.11 2.11
CA THR A 94 -6.31 16.97 3.03
C THR A 94 -6.06 16.47 4.46
N GLU A 95 -5.62 17.36 5.35
CA GLU A 95 -5.58 17.11 6.79
C GLU A 95 -6.90 17.57 7.42
N ILE A 96 -7.49 16.73 8.27
CA ILE A 96 -8.80 16.95 8.89
C ILE A 96 -8.63 16.80 10.40
N SER A 97 -9.07 17.82 11.15
CA SER A 97 -9.12 17.83 12.62
C SER A 97 -10.58 17.88 13.09
N GLY A 98 -10.84 17.49 14.35
CA GLY A 98 -12.19 17.47 14.92
C GLY A 98 -13.03 16.23 14.58
N VAL A 99 -12.46 15.24 13.86
CA VAL A 99 -13.14 13.97 13.52
C VAL A 99 -12.38 12.79 14.12
N GLN A 100 -13.08 11.93 14.85
CA GLN A 100 -12.58 10.60 15.23
C GLN A 100 -13.13 9.55 14.26
N LEU A 101 -12.23 8.88 13.54
CA LEU A 101 -12.60 7.85 12.56
C LEU A 101 -13.44 6.73 13.18
N SER A 102 -13.18 6.42 14.46
CA SER A 102 -13.85 5.34 15.18
C SER A 102 -15.31 5.65 15.55
N GLU A 103 -15.72 6.92 15.48
CA GLU A 103 -17.06 7.40 15.77
C GLU A 103 -17.93 7.54 14.51
N LEU A 104 -17.35 7.35 13.33
CA LEU A 104 -18.07 7.44 12.07
C LEU A 104 -19.15 6.36 11.95
N THR A 105 -20.36 6.81 11.62
CA THR A 105 -21.43 5.95 11.13
C THR A 105 -21.08 5.36 9.77
N ASP A 106 -21.83 4.38 9.31
CA ASP A 106 -21.64 3.79 7.98
C ASP A 106 -21.81 4.82 6.85
N ALA A 107 -22.71 5.81 7.03
CA ALA A 107 -22.82 6.95 6.10
C ALA A 107 -21.57 7.84 6.13
N GLY A 108 -21.02 8.12 7.32
CA GLY A 108 -19.75 8.85 7.45
C GLY A 108 -18.56 8.10 6.84
N LYS A 109 -18.55 6.76 6.90
CA LYS A 109 -17.52 5.93 6.23
C LYS A 109 -17.68 5.94 4.71
N ASP A 110 -18.90 5.91 4.17
CA ASP A 110 -19.14 6.08 2.73
C ASP A 110 -18.60 7.45 2.26
N GLU A 111 -18.89 8.52 3.02
CA GLU A 111 -18.37 9.87 2.75
C GLU A 111 -16.84 9.97 2.90
N LEU A 112 -16.24 9.24 3.84
CA LEU A 112 -14.79 9.12 3.97
C LEU A 112 -14.18 8.51 2.70
N ALA A 113 -14.78 7.45 2.15
CA ALA A 113 -14.34 6.86 0.89
C ALA A 113 -14.50 7.83 -0.29
N LEU A 114 -15.61 8.58 -0.34
CA LEU A 114 -15.82 9.60 -1.36
C LEU A 114 -14.74 10.67 -1.29
N LEU A 115 -14.48 11.25 -0.12
CA LEU A 115 -13.47 12.28 0.04
C LEU A 115 -12.06 11.73 -0.25
N ALA A 116 -11.75 10.49 0.13
CA ALA A 116 -10.50 9.83 -0.22
C ALA A 116 -10.35 9.65 -1.75
N SER A 117 -11.42 9.28 -2.47
CA SER A 117 -11.39 9.17 -3.94
C SER A 117 -11.18 10.51 -4.65
N GLN A 118 -11.61 11.62 -4.03
CA GLN A 118 -11.45 12.98 -4.56
C GLN A 118 -10.08 13.58 -4.25
N ARG A 119 -9.56 13.31 -3.04
CA ARG A 119 -8.36 13.95 -2.50
C ARG A 119 -7.13 13.05 -2.50
N GLY A 120 -7.28 11.76 -2.79
CA GLY A 120 -6.23 10.74 -2.79
C GLY A 120 -5.74 10.34 -1.41
N VAL A 121 -5.46 11.31 -0.54
CA VAL A 121 -4.90 11.09 0.80
C VAL A 121 -5.62 11.99 1.79
N LEU A 122 -6.05 11.42 2.92
CA LEU A 122 -6.63 12.11 4.05
C LEU A 122 -5.77 11.82 5.28
N VAL A 123 -5.48 12.86 6.07
CA VAL A 123 -4.65 12.77 7.27
C VAL A 123 -5.48 13.17 8.46
N PHE A 124 -5.61 12.27 9.43
CA PHE A 124 -6.29 12.50 10.69
C PHE A 124 -5.27 12.40 11.82
N ARG A 125 -5.17 13.44 12.64
CA ARG A 125 -4.28 13.47 13.80
C ARG A 125 -5.02 13.02 15.06
N ASP A 126 -4.27 12.63 16.08
CA ASP A 126 -4.76 12.35 17.43
C ASP A 126 -5.96 11.36 17.46
N GLN A 127 -5.85 10.28 16.70
CA GLN A 127 -6.90 9.26 16.58
C GLN A 127 -6.80 8.18 17.65
N ASP A 128 -7.93 7.68 18.12
CA ASP A 128 -8.00 6.54 19.04
C ASP A 128 -7.94 5.16 18.34
N PHE A 129 -7.80 5.16 17.01
CA PHE A 129 -7.92 3.99 16.13
C PHE A 129 -7.04 2.80 16.58
N ILE A 130 -5.80 3.07 16.98
CA ILE A 130 -4.86 2.04 17.47
C ILE A 130 -5.36 1.39 18.75
N SER A 131 -5.85 2.18 19.70
CA SER A 131 -6.31 1.69 21.01
C SER A 131 -7.50 0.73 20.92
N LYS A 132 -8.26 0.75 19.81
CA LYS A 132 -9.39 -0.17 19.58
C LYS A 132 -8.96 -1.62 19.33
N GLY A 133 -7.69 -1.83 18.97
CA GLY A 133 -7.10 -3.15 18.76
C GLY A 133 -7.30 -3.77 17.36
N PRO A 134 -6.53 -4.82 17.01
CA PRO A 134 -6.44 -5.32 15.64
C PRO A 134 -7.77 -5.81 15.05
N LYS A 135 -8.58 -6.53 15.84
CA LYS A 135 -9.88 -7.04 15.39
C LYS A 135 -10.86 -5.93 15.04
N TYR A 136 -10.83 -4.82 15.79
CA TYR A 136 -11.64 -3.66 15.48
C TYR A 136 -11.24 -3.08 14.12
N LEU A 137 -9.94 -2.95 13.85
CA LEU A 137 -9.47 -2.42 12.56
C LEU A 137 -9.95 -3.28 11.39
N THR A 138 -9.93 -4.61 11.54
CA THR A 138 -10.50 -5.55 10.58
C THR A 138 -11.99 -5.30 10.36
N GLU A 139 -12.81 -5.27 11.43
CA GLU A 139 -14.26 -5.04 11.30
C GLU A 139 -14.58 -3.67 10.72
N TYR A 140 -13.84 -2.63 11.10
CA TYR A 140 -13.99 -1.29 10.55
C TYR A 140 -13.74 -1.27 9.03
N THR A 141 -12.70 -1.96 8.59
CA THR A 141 -12.27 -1.98 7.18
C THR A 141 -13.25 -2.74 6.29
N LYS A 142 -13.99 -3.74 6.81
CA LYS A 142 -14.99 -4.50 6.04
C LYS A 142 -16.07 -3.64 5.40
N HIS A 143 -16.37 -2.47 5.97
CA HIS A 143 -17.30 -1.49 5.38
C HIS A 143 -16.88 -1.06 3.96
N PHE A 144 -15.56 -1.02 3.71
CA PHE A 144 -14.99 -0.55 2.45
C PHE A 144 -14.80 -1.65 1.41
N GLY A 145 -14.92 -2.92 1.80
CA GLY A 145 -14.71 -4.09 0.94
C GLY A 145 -14.07 -5.26 1.70
N ASN A 146 -13.79 -6.35 0.98
CA ASN A 146 -13.10 -7.51 1.55
C ASN A 146 -11.71 -7.12 2.06
N VAL A 147 -11.34 -7.51 3.29
CA VAL A 147 -10.05 -7.11 3.87
C VAL A 147 -8.91 -7.94 3.30
N HIS A 148 -7.86 -7.26 2.84
CA HIS A 148 -6.72 -7.89 2.18
C HIS A 148 -5.69 -8.43 3.18
N ILE A 149 -5.37 -9.72 3.06
CA ILE A 149 -4.29 -10.43 3.78
C ILE A 149 -3.01 -10.33 2.95
N HIS A 150 -1.96 -9.71 3.52
CA HIS A 150 -0.68 -9.54 2.83
C HIS A 150 0.06 -10.87 2.67
N PRO A 151 0.59 -11.20 1.47
CA PRO A 151 1.15 -12.52 1.19
C PRO A 151 2.47 -12.78 1.92
N THR A 152 3.27 -11.76 2.21
CA THR A 152 4.65 -11.95 2.73
C THR A 152 4.93 -11.29 4.08
N SER A 153 3.99 -10.54 4.63
CA SER A 153 4.22 -9.76 5.85
C SER A 153 3.68 -10.44 7.09
N GLY A 154 4.26 -10.06 8.23
CA GLY A 154 3.78 -10.45 9.54
C GLY A 154 2.49 -9.72 9.89
N ALA A 155 1.72 -10.36 10.77
CA ALA A 155 0.43 -9.87 11.22
C ALA A 155 0.31 -10.06 12.74
N PRO A 156 -0.52 -9.27 13.43
CA PRO A 156 -0.85 -9.53 14.82
C PRO A 156 -1.39 -10.95 14.97
N LYS A 157 -1.11 -11.55 16.14
CA LYS A 157 -1.53 -12.92 16.41
C LYS A 157 -3.03 -13.09 16.20
N ASP A 158 -3.40 -14.12 15.44
CA ASP A 158 -4.79 -14.49 15.12
C ASP A 158 -5.59 -13.42 14.34
N VAL A 159 -4.94 -12.40 13.76
CA VAL A 159 -5.57 -11.34 12.95
C VAL A 159 -4.78 -11.10 11.66
N PRO A 160 -4.86 -12.02 10.67
CA PRO A 160 -3.94 -12.08 9.53
C PRO A 160 -4.13 -10.97 8.49
N ASP A 161 -5.27 -10.28 8.52
CA ASP A 161 -5.66 -9.20 7.61
C ASP A 161 -5.18 -7.82 8.07
N VAL A 162 -4.50 -7.75 9.22
CA VAL A 162 -3.74 -6.57 9.65
C VAL A 162 -2.27 -6.74 9.26
N HIS A 163 -1.80 -5.91 8.33
CA HIS A 163 -0.41 -5.87 7.90
C HIS A 163 0.39 -4.91 8.79
N VAL A 164 1.49 -5.40 9.36
CA VAL A 164 2.35 -4.59 10.23
C VAL A 164 3.68 -4.27 9.56
N VAL A 165 3.99 -2.99 9.45
CA VAL A 165 5.27 -2.46 8.98
C VAL A 165 6.10 -2.07 10.20
N LEU A 166 6.94 -2.99 10.65
CA LEU A 166 7.91 -2.78 11.73
C LEU A 166 9.32 -2.60 11.15
N SER A 167 9.93 -1.46 11.46
CA SER A 167 11.28 -1.07 11.03
C SER A 167 12.03 -0.39 12.18
N GLY A 168 13.34 -0.17 12.04
CA GLY A 168 14.18 0.36 13.12
C GLY A 168 14.65 -0.73 14.10
N ASP A 169 15.03 -0.36 15.32
CA ASP A 169 15.59 -1.20 16.40
C ASP A 169 17.05 -1.66 16.21
N THR A 170 17.49 -1.93 14.98
CA THR A 170 18.91 -2.00 14.62
C THR A 170 19.22 -1.05 13.47
N LYS A 171 20.44 -0.50 13.49
CA LYS A 171 20.91 0.45 12.48
C LYS A 171 21.17 -0.30 11.16
N GLU A 172 20.33 -0.04 10.17
CA GLU A 172 20.57 -0.47 8.78
C GLU A 172 20.98 0.76 7.96
N ASP A 173 22.21 0.77 7.45
CA ASP A 173 22.65 1.82 6.53
C ASP A 173 22.27 1.43 5.09
N VAL A 174 21.06 1.81 4.68
CA VAL A 174 20.56 1.59 3.32
C VAL A 174 21.39 2.34 2.27
N PHE A 175 22.09 3.41 2.66
CA PHE A 175 22.90 4.23 1.77
C PHE A 175 24.32 3.70 1.58
N ALA A 176 24.74 2.70 2.36
CA ALA A 176 26.03 2.01 2.16
C ALA A 176 26.18 1.37 0.77
N LYS A 177 25.08 1.08 0.06
CA LYS A 177 25.08 0.45 -1.27
C LYS A 177 24.28 1.21 -2.33
N ARG A 178 23.61 2.30 -1.96
CA ARG A 178 22.63 2.99 -2.82
C ARG A 178 22.66 4.49 -2.54
N THR A 179 22.35 5.30 -3.54
CA THR A 179 22.29 6.77 -3.38
C THR A 179 20.90 7.28 -2.96
N ASN A 180 19.85 6.48 -3.12
CA ASN A 180 18.50 6.78 -2.66
C ASN A 180 17.67 5.49 -2.49
N LEU A 181 16.51 5.61 -1.83
CA LEU A 181 15.53 4.55 -1.64
C LEU A 181 14.09 5.04 -1.96
N VAL A 182 13.92 5.73 -3.09
CA VAL A 182 12.58 6.16 -3.54
C VAL A 182 11.97 5.05 -4.39
N GLN A 183 10.86 4.50 -3.93
CA GLN A 183 10.13 3.44 -4.62
C GLN A 183 8.62 3.68 -4.56
N PHE A 184 8.11 4.49 -5.49
CA PHE A 184 6.67 4.69 -5.61
C PHE A 184 5.99 3.42 -6.10
N HIS A 185 4.95 3.02 -5.36
CA HIS A 185 4.10 1.89 -5.70
C HIS A 185 2.64 2.14 -5.32
N SER A 186 1.74 1.47 -6.03
CA SER A 186 0.38 1.21 -5.57
C SER A 186 0.40 -0.15 -4.89
N ASP A 187 -0.19 -0.24 -3.70
CA ASP A 187 -0.17 -1.44 -2.88
C ASP A 187 -0.74 -2.63 -3.64
N VAL A 188 0.00 -3.74 -3.62
CA VAL A 188 -0.40 -5.05 -4.15
C VAL A 188 -1.06 -4.99 -5.53
N SER A 189 -0.59 -4.08 -6.40
CA SER A 189 -1.16 -3.90 -7.75
C SER A 189 -1.03 -5.14 -8.65
N TYR A 190 -0.33 -6.18 -8.22
CA TYR A 190 -0.28 -7.49 -8.88
C TYR A 190 -1.52 -8.35 -8.60
N GLU A 191 -2.31 -8.06 -7.57
CA GLU A 191 -3.50 -8.83 -7.24
C GLU A 191 -4.56 -8.69 -8.34
N LEU A 192 -5.44 -9.69 -8.47
CA LEU A 192 -6.57 -9.62 -9.40
C LEU A 192 -7.50 -8.44 -9.05
N GLN A 193 -7.75 -8.27 -7.76
CA GLN A 193 -8.45 -7.11 -7.17
C GLN A 193 -7.55 -6.48 -6.11
N PRO A 194 -6.75 -5.46 -6.50
CA PRO A 194 -5.89 -4.70 -5.59
C PRO A 194 -6.70 -3.92 -4.55
N THR A 195 -6.04 -3.31 -3.58
CA THR A 195 -6.74 -2.54 -2.55
C THR A 195 -7.26 -1.20 -3.08
N ALA A 196 -8.46 -0.81 -2.62
CA ALA A 196 -9.07 0.49 -2.89
C ALA A 196 -8.79 1.48 -1.76
N VAL A 197 -9.39 1.26 -0.58
CA VAL A 197 -9.23 2.12 0.59
C VAL A 197 -8.24 1.49 1.56
N SER A 198 -7.16 2.20 1.84
CA SER A 198 -6.11 1.78 2.76
C SER A 198 -6.00 2.73 3.94
N PHE A 199 -5.79 2.17 5.12
CA PHE A 199 -5.53 2.89 6.36
C PHE A 199 -4.09 2.61 6.80
N LEU A 200 -3.34 3.66 7.14
CA LEU A 200 -2.04 3.56 7.80
C LEU A 200 -2.13 4.29 9.14
N ALA A 201 -2.06 3.55 10.23
CA ALA A 201 -2.07 4.10 11.57
C ALA A 201 -0.66 3.95 12.18
N VAL A 202 -0.03 5.06 12.54
CA VAL A 202 1.32 5.05 13.11
C VAL A 202 1.26 5.13 14.63
N THR A 203 2.09 4.31 15.28
CA THR A 203 2.18 4.28 16.75
C THR A 203 3.53 4.80 17.22
N ASN A 204 4.60 4.26 16.64
CA ASN A 204 5.96 4.58 16.98
C ASN A 204 6.63 5.27 15.79
N ILE A 205 7.28 6.39 16.05
CA ILE A 205 8.08 7.13 15.08
C ILE A 205 9.46 7.41 15.65
N PRO A 206 10.48 7.56 14.80
CA PRO A 206 11.80 8.01 15.23
C PRO A 206 11.74 9.36 15.93
N THR A 207 12.39 9.47 17.10
CA THR A 207 12.41 10.70 17.90
C THR A 207 13.15 11.86 17.21
N SER A 208 14.08 11.53 16.31
CA SER A 208 14.77 12.48 15.43
C SER A 208 13.86 13.11 14.36
N GLY A 209 12.63 12.62 14.20
CA GLY A 209 11.84 12.82 12.99
C GLY A 209 12.32 11.95 11.83
N GLY A 210 11.67 12.11 10.67
CA GLY A 210 11.88 11.27 9.49
C GLY A 210 11.00 10.02 9.49
N GLY A 211 11.21 9.13 8.51
CA GLY A 211 10.35 7.95 8.37
C GLY A 211 9.03 8.25 7.67
N ASP A 212 8.94 9.38 6.97
CA ASP A 212 7.73 9.89 6.37
C ASP A 212 7.23 9.04 5.20
N THR A 213 6.06 9.39 4.67
CA THR A 213 5.53 8.77 3.47
C THR A 213 5.20 9.84 2.44
N VAL A 214 5.78 9.69 1.25
CA VAL A 214 5.50 10.57 0.11
C VAL A 214 4.46 9.90 -0.76
N PHE A 215 3.44 10.65 -1.16
CA PHE A 215 2.37 10.22 -2.05
C PHE A 215 2.42 11.03 -3.35
N ALA A 216 2.07 10.42 -4.47
CA ALA A 216 1.98 11.04 -5.78
C ALA A 216 0.57 10.86 -6.36
N ASN A 217 0.01 11.92 -6.96
CA ASN A 217 -1.28 11.89 -7.62
C ASN A 217 -1.17 11.35 -9.05
N ASN A 218 -1.58 10.09 -9.25
CA ASN A 218 -1.48 9.43 -10.54
C ASN A 218 -2.62 9.82 -11.52
N VAL A 219 -3.70 10.43 -11.02
CA VAL A 219 -4.73 11.08 -11.87
C VAL A 219 -4.14 12.33 -12.51
N GLU A 220 -3.48 13.17 -11.70
CA GLU A 220 -2.82 14.38 -12.19
C GLU A 220 -1.65 14.04 -13.13
N ALA A 221 -0.87 12.98 -12.81
CA ALA A 221 0.17 12.49 -13.69
C ALA A 221 -0.39 12.15 -15.08
N TYR A 222 -1.52 11.44 -15.16
CA TYR A 222 -2.21 11.18 -16.42
C TYR A 222 -2.70 12.47 -17.09
N ASN A 223 -3.36 13.37 -16.34
CA ASN A 223 -3.95 14.58 -16.88
C ASN A 223 -2.93 15.53 -17.53
N ARG A 224 -1.68 15.51 -17.09
CA ARG A 224 -0.59 16.34 -17.64
C ARG A 224 0.01 15.79 -18.94
N LEU A 225 -0.23 14.54 -19.29
CA LEU A 225 0.22 13.98 -20.56
C LEU A 225 -0.47 14.70 -21.73
N SER A 226 0.25 14.88 -22.83
CA SER A 226 -0.32 15.47 -24.04
C SER A 226 -1.47 14.60 -24.59
N PRO A 227 -2.46 15.19 -25.29
CA PRO A 227 -3.57 14.42 -25.86
C PRO A 227 -3.13 13.25 -26.74
N LEU A 228 -2.10 13.46 -27.58
CA LEU A 228 -1.54 12.41 -28.43
C LEU A 228 -0.90 11.28 -27.62
N PHE A 229 -0.21 11.61 -26.52
CA PHE A 229 0.37 10.59 -25.66
C PHE A 229 -0.72 9.80 -24.93
N LYS A 230 -1.77 10.48 -24.45
CA LYS A 230 -2.95 9.83 -23.85
C LYS A 230 -3.62 8.86 -24.82
N GLU A 231 -3.77 9.22 -26.09
CA GLU A 231 -4.30 8.34 -27.14
C GLU A 231 -3.44 7.09 -27.31
N ARG A 232 -2.11 7.25 -27.36
CA ARG A 232 -1.17 6.13 -27.51
C ARG A 232 -1.18 5.14 -26.34
N LEU A 233 -1.57 5.58 -25.14
CA LEU A 233 -1.69 4.71 -23.96
C LEU A 233 -3.04 3.98 -23.87
N GLN A 234 -4.03 4.35 -24.69
CA GLN A 234 -5.34 3.70 -24.64
C GLN A 234 -5.24 2.23 -25.05
N GLY A 235 -5.84 1.35 -24.25
CA GLY A 235 -5.87 -0.08 -24.51
C GLY A 235 -4.56 -0.82 -24.20
N LEU A 236 -3.49 -0.12 -23.79
CA LEU A 236 -2.28 -0.80 -23.32
C LEU A 236 -2.52 -1.44 -21.96
N GLU A 237 -2.02 -2.67 -21.82
CA GLU A 237 -1.97 -3.40 -20.57
C GLU A 237 -0.52 -3.62 -20.14
N ALA A 238 -0.31 -3.77 -18.84
CA ALA A 238 0.98 -4.09 -18.28
C ALA A 238 0.89 -5.30 -17.34
N VAL A 239 1.96 -6.08 -17.28
CA VAL A 239 2.13 -7.19 -16.34
C VAL A 239 2.49 -6.60 -14.98
N HIS A 240 1.68 -6.87 -13.97
CA HIS A 240 1.98 -6.58 -12.57
C HIS A 240 2.30 -7.88 -11.82
N SER A 241 3.45 -7.94 -11.15
CA SER A 241 4.01 -9.20 -10.62
C SER A 241 4.35 -9.13 -9.13
N ALA A 242 3.95 -10.18 -8.39
CA ALA A 242 4.33 -10.42 -7.00
C ALA A 242 5.66 -11.19 -6.85
N VAL A 243 6.21 -11.71 -7.96
CA VAL A 243 7.31 -12.69 -7.95
C VAL A 243 8.55 -12.15 -7.24
N GLU A 244 8.97 -10.92 -7.55
CA GLU A 244 10.13 -10.31 -6.91
C GLU A 244 9.92 -10.09 -5.40
N GLN A 245 8.70 -9.72 -4.99
CA GLN A 245 8.38 -9.56 -3.57
C GLN A 245 8.46 -10.90 -2.82
N ALA A 246 7.92 -11.98 -3.42
CA ALA A 246 8.00 -13.32 -2.86
C ALA A 246 9.46 -13.81 -2.78
N ASN A 247 10.23 -13.64 -3.84
CA ASN A 247 11.66 -13.99 -3.89
C ASN A 247 12.45 -13.22 -2.82
N PHE A 248 12.20 -11.93 -2.68
CA PHE A 248 12.84 -11.11 -1.67
C PHE A 248 12.51 -11.56 -0.25
N SER A 249 11.26 -11.94 0.02
CA SER A 249 10.86 -12.52 1.31
C SER A 249 11.61 -13.82 1.60
N ILE A 250 11.69 -14.73 0.62
CA ILE A 250 12.35 -16.04 0.75
C ILE A 250 13.85 -15.89 1.00
N VAL A 251 14.55 -15.06 0.21
CA VAL A 251 16.00 -14.80 0.36
C VAL A 251 16.34 -14.27 1.76
N LYS A 252 15.38 -13.63 2.41
CA LYS A 252 15.51 -13.09 3.77
C LYS A 252 15.05 -14.01 4.87
N GLY A 253 14.60 -15.22 4.54
CA GLY A 253 14.07 -16.18 5.50
C GLY A 253 12.68 -15.81 6.05
N GLY A 254 11.97 -14.90 5.37
CA GLY A 254 10.59 -14.50 5.67
C GLY A 254 9.55 -15.57 5.30
N VAL A 255 8.29 -15.16 5.22
CA VAL A 255 7.16 -16.03 4.86
C VAL A 255 6.61 -15.70 3.48
N VAL A 256 6.04 -16.71 2.83
CA VAL A 256 5.22 -16.57 1.62
C VAL A 256 3.96 -17.38 1.87
N LYS A 257 2.92 -16.70 2.32
CA LYS A 257 1.65 -17.28 2.75
C LYS A 257 0.68 -17.50 1.59
N ARG A 258 0.91 -16.87 0.45
CA ARG A 258 0.15 -17.06 -0.79
C ARG A 258 1.13 -17.13 -1.95
N ALA A 259 0.90 -18.03 -2.90
CA ALA A 259 1.73 -18.14 -4.09
C ALA A 259 1.75 -16.80 -4.87
N PRO A 260 2.90 -16.39 -5.43
CA PRO A 260 2.95 -15.17 -6.22
C PRO A 260 2.07 -15.28 -7.46
N VAL A 261 1.49 -14.14 -7.84
CA VAL A 261 0.61 -14.01 -8.99
C VAL A 261 1.13 -12.93 -9.93
N GLU A 262 0.77 -13.07 -11.21
CA GLU A 262 0.90 -12.00 -12.20
C GLU A 262 -0.43 -11.79 -12.89
N ASN A 263 -0.85 -10.53 -12.98
CA ASN A 263 -2.07 -10.12 -13.65
C ASN A 263 -1.78 -9.01 -14.67
N HIS A 264 -2.55 -9.01 -15.75
CA HIS A 264 -2.59 -7.90 -16.68
C HIS A 264 -3.54 -6.82 -16.15
N HIS A 265 -3.03 -5.60 -16.05
CA HIS A 265 -3.83 -4.42 -15.70
C HIS A 265 -3.64 -3.33 -16.75
N PRO A 266 -4.66 -2.51 -17.02
CA PRO A 266 -4.54 -1.42 -17.98
C PRO A 266 -3.52 -0.38 -17.50
N VAL A 267 -2.64 0.08 -18.40
CA VAL A 267 -1.69 1.17 -18.14
C VAL A 267 -2.44 2.46 -17.78
N VAL A 268 -3.61 2.66 -18.37
CA VAL A 268 -4.56 3.71 -17.99
C VAL A 268 -5.85 3.06 -17.53
N ARG A 269 -6.03 3.00 -16.22
CA ARG A 269 -7.28 2.49 -15.63
C ARG A 269 -8.32 3.60 -15.48
N GLN A 270 -9.57 3.21 -15.29
CA GLN A 270 -10.64 4.06 -14.81
C GLN A 270 -11.07 3.64 -13.39
N THR A 271 -11.32 4.60 -12.49
CA THR A 271 -11.88 4.33 -11.15
C THR A 271 -13.41 4.26 -11.21
N PRO A 272 -14.11 3.66 -10.23
CA PRO A 272 -15.57 3.70 -10.18
C PRO A 272 -16.16 5.13 -10.26
N SER A 273 -15.46 6.12 -9.70
CA SER A 273 -15.78 7.55 -9.80
C SER A 273 -15.50 8.18 -11.18
N GLY A 274 -15.00 7.41 -12.13
CA GLY A 274 -14.79 7.81 -13.52
C GLY A 274 -13.43 8.47 -13.82
N GLN A 275 -12.54 8.62 -12.83
CA GLN A 275 -11.23 9.22 -13.04
C GLN A 275 -10.34 8.29 -13.85
N LYS A 276 -9.55 8.85 -14.79
CA LYS A 276 -8.49 8.10 -15.48
C LYS A 276 -7.17 8.25 -14.71
N VAL A 277 -6.50 7.13 -14.51
CA VAL A 277 -5.28 7.05 -13.68
C VAL A 277 -4.18 6.35 -14.47
N LEU A 278 -2.97 6.90 -14.42
CA LEU A 278 -1.78 6.19 -14.86
C LEU A 278 -1.45 5.08 -13.85
N TYR A 279 -1.73 3.81 -14.20
CA TYR A 279 -1.68 2.66 -13.29
C TYR A 279 -0.48 1.76 -13.57
N ILE A 280 0.68 2.34 -13.35
CA ILE A 280 1.98 1.69 -13.47
C ILE A 280 2.82 2.10 -12.27
N ASN A 281 3.74 1.24 -11.85
CA ASN A 281 4.66 1.56 -10.78
C ASN A 281 5.92 0.72 -10.82
N LYS A 282 7.01 1.26 -10.26
CA LYS A 282 8.31 0.57 -10.24
C LYS A 282 8.31 -0.68 -9.36
N GLY A 283 7.44 -0.71 -8.33
CA GLY A 283 7.32 -1.84 -7.41
C GLY A 283 6.93 -3.13 -8.11
N PHE A 284 5.90 -3.09 -8.97
CA PHE A 284 5.20 -4.29 -9.42
C PHE A 284 5.01 -4.38 -10.94
N THR A 285 5.06 -3.28 -11.69
CA THR A 285 4.94 -3.34 -13.15
C THR A 285 6.23 -3.88 -13.78
N ARG A 286 6.14 -4.82 -14.73
CA ARG A 286 7.29 -5.51 -15.34
C ARG A 286 7.43 -5.27 -16.83
N SER A 287 6.35 -5.36 -17.58
CA SER A 287 6.37 -5.16 -19.02
C SER A 287 5.01 -4.70 -19.54
N ILE A 288 5.00 -4.10 -20.73
CA ILE A 288 3.78 -3.76 -21.47
C ILE A 288 3.45 -4.92 -22.41
N VAL A 289 2.21 -5.39 -22.35
CA VAL A 289 1.74 -6.52 -23.13
C VAL A 289 1.83 -6.21 -24.62
N GLY A 290 2.42 -7.12 -25.39
CA GLY A 290 2.58 -7.00 -26.84
C GLY A 290 3.75 -6.13 -27.31
N TYR A 291 4.46 -5.45 -26.41
CA TYR A 291 5.65 -4.66 -26.74
C TYR A 291 6.92 -5.52 -26.65
N LYS A 292 7.95 -5.16 -27.43
CA LYS A 292 9.29 -5.74 -27.22
C LYS A 292 9.90 -5.20 -25.93
N GLN A 293 10.94 -5.88 -25.44
CA GLN A 293 11.58 -5.56 -24.16
C GLN A 293 12.03 -4.09 -24.10
N GLU A 294 12.83 -3.64 -25.06
CA GLU A 294 13.37 -2.28 -25.06
C GLU A 294 12.25 -1.23 -25.19
N GLU A 295 11.26 -1.47 -26.06
CA GLU A 295 10.10 -0.58 -26.25
C GLU A 295 9.29 -0.43 -24.95
N SER A 296 9.02 -1.55 -24.29
CA SER A 296 8.33 -1.60 -22.99
C SER A 296 9.13 -0.88 -21.92
N GLU A 297 10.43 -1.16 -21.80
CA GLU A 297 11.32 -0.53 -20.82
C GLU A 297 11.40 0.99 -21.01
N TYR A 298 11.57 1.47 -22.25
CA TYR A 298 11.61 2.90 -22.53
C TYR A 298 10.30 3.60 -22.15
N LEU A 299 9.15 3.03 -22.54
CA LEU A 299 7.85 3.62 -22.24
C LEU A 299 7.54 3.59 -20.73
N LEU A 300 7.78 2.47 -20.06
CA LEU A 300 7.56 2.35 -18.61
C LEU A 300 8.48 3.30 -17.84
N ASN A 301 9.77 3.37 -18.16
CA ASN A 301 10.70 4.26 -17.47
C ASN A 301 10.32 5.73 -17.67
N PHE A 302 9.89 6.14 -18.87
CA PHE A 302 9.38 7.50 -19.09
C PHE A 302 8.18 7.82 -18.19
N LEU A 303 7.19 6.91 -18.14
CA LEU A 303 5.97 7.10 -17.33
C LEU A 303 6.25 7.10 -15.82
N ILE A 304 7.13 6.20 -15.36
CA ILE A 304 7.56 6.12 -13.96
C ILE A 304 8.34 7.38 -13.58
N ASP A 305 9.29 7.82 -14.42
CA ASP A 305 10.08 9.03 -14.18
C ASP A 305 9.20 10.29 -14.11
N HIS A 306 8.17 10.36 -14.97
CA HIS A 306 7.18 11.43 -14.92
C HIS A 306 6.51 11.53 -13.54
N ILE A 307 6.10 10.41 -12.95
CA ILE A 307 5.54 10.38 -11.59
C ILE A 307 6.60 10.77 -10.56
N TYR A 308 7.79 10.16 -10.63
CA TYR A 308 8.86 10.32 -9.65
C TYR A 308 9.39 11.76 -9.56
N LYS A 309 9.60 12.39 -10.71
CA LYS A 309 10.25 13.71 -10.82
C LYS A 309 9.27 14.88 -10.69
N SER A 310 7.96 14.61 -10.73
CA SER A 310 6.93 15.65 -10.60
C SER A 310 6.62 15.93 -9.13
N HIS A 311 7.51 16.65 -8.45
CA HIS A 311 7.29 17.04 -7.05
C HIS A 311 6.01 17.89 -6.82
N ASP A 312 5.55 18.57 -7.86
CA ASP A 312 4.36 19.43 -7.90
C ASP A 312 3.03 18.65 -8.09
N LEU A 313 3.06 17.31 -8.07
CA LEU A 313 1.88 16.45 -7.89
C LEU A 313 2.02 15.54 -6.67
N GLN A 314 3.01 15.80 -5.81
CA GLN A 314 3.32 14.99 -4.64
C GLN A 314 3.01 15.75 -3.35
N ILE A 315 2.74 14.99 -2.29
CA ILE A 315 2.73 15.47 -0.90
C ILE A 315 3.64 14.59 -0.06
N ARG A 316 4.18 15.14 1.03
CA ARG A 316 4.89 14.38 2.05
C ARG A 316 4.07 14.44 3.34
N VAL A 317 3.60 13.28 3.80
CA VAL A 317 2.93 13.19 5.09
C VAL A 317 3.99 12.95 6.16
N ASN A 318 4.18 13.97 7.00
CA ASN A 318 5.01 13.84 8.19
C ASN A 318 4.23 13.11 9.29
N TRP A 319 4.81 12.05 9.83
CA TRP A 319 4.15 11.26 10.86
C TRP A 319 4.21 11.92 12.24
N LYS A 320 3.11 11.81 12.99
CA LYS A 320 3.02 12.06 14.43
C LYS A 320 2.36 10.83 15.06
N PRO A 321 2.66 10.47 16.32
CA PRO A 321 1.95 9.38 17.00
C PRO A 321 0.43 9.55 16.88
N ASN A 322 -0.30 8.44 16.76
CA ASN A 322 -1.76 8.43 16.60
C ASN A 322 -2.28 9.12 15.34
N THR A 323 -1.42 9.37 14.34
CA THR A 323 -1.89 9.77 13.02
C THR A 323 -2.45 8.55 12.29
N VAL A 324 -3.64 8.71 11.69
CA VAL A 324 -4.19 7.77 10.71
C VAL A 324 -4.24 8.46 9.35
N VAL A 325 -3.62 7.85 8.36
CA VAL A 325 -3.74 8.23 6.96
C VAL A 325 -4.70 7.28 6.27
N VAL A 326 -5.72 7.83 5.64
CA VAL A 326 -6.66 7.10 4.79
C VAL A 326 -6.37 7.49 3.34
N PHE A 327 -6.15 6.54 2.45
CA PHE A 327 -5.87 6.88 1.06
C PHE A 327 -6.55 5.94 0.07
N ASP A 328 -6.88 6.48 -1.09
CA ASP A 328 -7.39 5.73 -2.23
C ASP A 328 -6.22 5.23 -3.08
N ASN A 329 -5.86 3.97 -2.86
CA ASN A 329 -4.74 3.28 -3.49
C ASN A 329 -4.91 3.11 -5.01
N ARG A 330 -6.10 3.37 -5.56
CA ARG A 330 -6.39 3.31 -7.00
C ARG A 330 -5.88 4.54 -7.73
N ILE A 331 -5.78 5.68 -7.04
CA ILE A 331 -5.42 6.97 -7.64
C ILE A 331 -4.06 7.52 -7.19
N VAL A 332 -3.46 6.95 -6.15
CA VAL A 332 -2.14 7.37 -5.66
C VAL A 332 -1.11 6.26 -5.80
N SER A 333 0.16 6.67 -5.89
CA SER A 333 1.30 5.82 -5.54
C SER A 333 2.04 6.45 -4.37
N HIS A 334 2.78 5.64 -3.60
CA HIS A 334 3.49 6.14 -2.42
C HIS A 334 4.84 5.46 -2.22
N SER A 335 5.73 6.14 -1.50
CA SER A 335 7.05 5.66 -1.13
C SER A 335 7.29 5.92 0.35
N ALA A 336 7.77 4.90 1.07
CA ALA A 336 8.36 5.09 2.38
C ALA A 336 9.69 5.85 2.24
N ILE A 337 9.96 6.77 3.17
CA ILE A 337 11.22 7.50 3.24
C ILE A 337 11.97 6.99 4.48
N LEU A 338 13.17 6.46 4.29
CA LEU A 338 14.03 5.95 5.37
C LEU A 338 15.16 6.95 5.64
N ASP A 339 14.80 8.14 6.11
CA ASP A 339 15.70 9.29 6.34
C ASP A 339 15.86 9.65 7.81
N PHE A 340 15.83 8.66 8.70
CA PHE A 340 16.06 8.81 10.12
C PHE A 340 17.38 8.12 10.53
N ASP A 341 18.18 8.82 11.33
CA ASP A 341 19.53 8.38 11.71
C ASP A 341 19.59 7.59 13.04
N THR A 342 18.42 7.31 13.62
CA THR A 342 18.28 6.58 14.89
C THR A 342 17.96 5.10 14.67
N SER A 343 18.13 4.30 15.73
CA SER A 343 17.64 2.93 15.80
C SER A 343 16.26 2.85 16.46
N ASP A 344 15.51 3.95 16.50
CA ASP A 344 14.19 3.96 17.12
C ASP A 344 13.24 3.04 16.35
N PRO A 345 12.34 2.31 17.02
CA PRO A 345 11.33 1.53 16.32
C PRO A 345 10.35 2.45 15.61
N ARG A 346 10.01 2.08 14.38
CA ARG A 346 8.93 2.66 13.61
C ARG A 346 7.91 1.58 13.31
N LEU A 347 6.70 1.78 13.84
CA LEU A 347 5.60 0.82 13.77
C LEU A 347 4.40 1.49 13.11
N ILE A 348 4.04 0.98 11.92
CA ILE A 348 2.85 1.37 11.18
C ILE A 348 1.96 0.15 10.97
N ILE A 349 0.69 0.32 11.32
CA ILE A 349 -0.35 -0.68 11.13
C ILE A 349 -1.12 -0.34 9.86
N ARG A 350 -1.25 -1.32 8.97
CA ARG A 350 -2.01 -1.20 7.74
C ARG A 350 -3.18 -2.18 7.72
N VAL A 351 -4.38 -1.65 7.50
CA VAL A 351 -5.55 -2.43 7.07
C VAL A 351 -6.05 -1.85 5.76
N ALA A 352 -6.46 -2.71 4.84
CA ALA A 352 -6.83 -2.28 3.50
C ALA A 352 -7.96 -3.14 2.94
N ALA A 353 -8.96 -2.49 2.35
CA ALA A 353 -10.05 -3.14 1.66
C ALA A 353 -9.70 -3.35 0.19
N GLN A 354 -10.02 -4.53 -0.35
CA GLN A 354 -9.97 -4.83 -1.77
C GLN A 354 -10.99 -3.98 -2.52
N GLY A 355 -10.58 -3.49 -3.68
CA GLY A 355 -11.40 -2.75 -4.62
C GLY A 355 -11.95 -3.62 -5.75
N GLU A 356 -12.44 -2.92 -6.76
CA GLU A 356 -12.71 -3.49 -8.08
C GLU A 356 -11.43 -3.99 -8.77
N ARG A 357 -11.61 -4.87 -9.76
CA ARG A 357 -10.53 -5.18 -10.70
C ARG A 357 -10.21 -3.92 -11.51
N PRO A 358 -8.94 -3.56 -11.72
CA PRO A 358 -8.58 -2.45 -12.61
C PRO A 358 -9.13 -2.68 -14.02
N VAL A 359 -9.88 -1.70 -14.53
CA VAL A 359 -10.49 -1.75 -15.87
C VAL A 359 -10.17 -0.50 -16.66
N ALA A 360 -10.12 -0.61 -17.99
CA ALA A 360 -9.96 0.53 -18.88
C ALA A 360 -11.28 1.28 -19.12
N ASP A 361 -12.42 0.60 -18.92
CA ASP A 361 -13.78 1.09 -19.17
C ASP A 361 -14.72 0.67 -18.03
N LEU A 362 -15.56 1.59 -17.54
CA LEU A 362 -16.49 1.35 -16.43
C LEU A 362 -17.48 0.22 -16.70
N LYS A 363 -17.80 -0.05 -17.96
CA LYS A 363 -18.72 -1.15 -18.33
C LYS A 363 -18.18 -2.53 -17.92
N ASP A 364 -16.89 -2.63 -17.58
CA ASP A 364 -16.21 -3.88 -17.25
C ASP A 364 -15.95 -4.07 -15.73
N LEU A 365 -16.29 -3.10 -14.87
CA LEU A 365 -15.95 -3.08 -13.43
C LEU A 365 -16.25 -4.37 -12.67
N ASN A 366 -17.43 -4.96 -12.91
CA ASN A 366 -17.88 -6.20 -12.27
C ASN A 366 -18.01 -7.36 -13.27
N LYS A 367 -17.23 -7.33 -14.36
CA LYS A 367 -17.12 -8.49 -15.26
C LYS A 367 -16.01 -9.40 -14.77
N PRO A 368 -16.33 -10.68 -14.44
CA PRO A 368 -15.32 -11.69 -14.22
C PRO A 368 -14.47 -11.80 -15.48
N ASP A 369 -13.17 -11.70 -15.31
CA ASP A 369 -12.21 -11.82 -16.39
C ASP A 369 -11.02 -12.60 -15.87
N GLU A 370 -10.55 -13.56 -16.65
CA GLU A 370 -9.44 -14.43 -16.28
C GLU A 370 -8.12 -13.77 -16.75
N ASN A 371 -7.86 -12.54 -16.30
CA ASN A 371 -6.64 -11.77 -16.65
C ASN A 371 -5.38 -12.22 -15.89
N ARG A 372 -5.42 -13.44 -15.35
CA ARG A 372 -4.30 -14.03 -14.63
C ARG A 372 -3.37 -14.71 -15.60
N VAL A 373 -2.14 -14.23 -15.65
CA VAL A 373 -1.11 -14.74 -16.57
C VAL A 373 -0.23 -15.78 -15.90
N PHE A 374 -0.08 -15.66 -14.59
CA PHE A 374 0.71 -16.63 -13.82
C PHE A 374 0.15 -16.86 -12.42
N GLU A 375 0.21 -18.14 -12.06
CA GLU A 375 0.08 -18.67 -10.72
C GLU A 375 1.22 -19.66 -10.49
N GLY A 376 1.93 -19.52 -9.37
CA GLY A 376 2.53 -20.72 -8.79
C GLY A 376 3.84 -20.49 -8.06
N PRO A 377 4.34 -21.57 -7.45
CA PRO A 377 5.61 -21.58 -6.72
C PRO A 377 6.83 -21.60 -7.65
N GLU A 378 6.64 -21.78 -8.97
CA GLU A 378 7.71 -22.13 -9.91
C GLU A 378 8.63 -20.96 -10.30
N TYR A 379 8.27 -19.72 -9.94
CA TYR A 379 9.06 -18.52 -10.29
C TYR A 379 10.06 -18.09 -9.20
N LEU A 380 10.82 -19.06 -8.67
CA LEU A 380 11.86 -18.82 -7.66
C LEU A 380 13.27 -18.89 -8.28
N GLY A 381 13.59 -17.99 -9.22
CA GLY A 381 14.96 -17.83 -9.74
C GLY A 381 15.14 -16.97 -11.01
N ASN A 382 16.02 -15.96 -10.89
CA ASN A 382 16.76 -15.19 -11.91
C ASN A 382 16.00 -14.52 -13.08
N ARG A 383 15.02 -13.67 -12.80
CA ARG A 383 14.83 -12.45 -13.61
C ARG A 383 15.18 -11.25 -12.74
N VAL A 384 16.44 -10.83 -12.85
CA VAL A 384 16.98 -9.55 -12.38
C VAL A 384 16.97 -8.60 -13.56
#